data_AF-A8PVF6-F1
#
_entry.id   AF-A8PVF6-F1
#
_cell.length_a   1.000
_cell.length_b   1.000
_cell.length_c   1.000
_cell.angle_alpha   90.00
_cell.angle_beta   90.00
_cell.angle_gamma   90.00
#
_symmetry.space_group_name_H-M   'P 1'
#
loop_
_entity.id
_entity.type
_entity.pdbx_description
1 polymer ?
#
loop_
_entity_poly.entity_id
_entity_poly.type
_entity_poly.pdbx_seq_one_letter_code
_entity_poly.pdbx_strand_id
1 'polypeptide(L)' 'MTLPFSRYSEKKIAENNEAEILGVVEEEARNGYAEEAIVVLPSEKADQLESHTERVVAWIHEWRRQRGFGA' A
#
# COMPACT_ATOMS: atom_id res chain seq x y z
N MET A 1 2.06 -27.70 10.66
CA MET A 1 2.42 -26.56 9.80
C MET A 1 1.45 -25.44 10.12
N THR A 2 1.81 -24.53 11.02
CA THR A 2 0.94 -23.42 11.44
C THR A 2 0.97 -22.34 10.36
N LEU A 3 -0.19 -22.07 9.74
CA LEU A 3 -0.35 -21.01 8.75
C LEU A 3 -0.06 -19.63 9.40
N PRO A 4 0.43 -18.62 8.65
CA PRO A 4 0.85 -17.31 9.19
C PRO A 4 -0.23 -16.59 10.03
N PHE A 5 -1.51 -16.86 9.77
CA PHE A 5 -2.64 -16.35 10.55
C PHE A 5 -2.71 -16.89 11.99
N SER A 6 -2.02 -17.98 12.30
CA SER A 6 -1.92 -18.57 13.64
C SER A 6 -1.27 -17.64 14.68
N ARG A 7 -0.66 -16.52 14.26
CA ARG A 7 -0.08 -15.52 15.17
C ARG A 7 -1.08 -14.46 15.64
N TYR A 8 -2.24 -14.36 15.00
CA TYR A 8 -3.30 -13.41 15.39
C TYR A 8 -4.44 -14.15 16.10
N SER A 9 -4.99 -13.50 17.13
CA SER A 9 -6.24 -13.97 17.73
C SER A 9 -7.42 -13.73 16.77
N GLU A 10 -8.52 -14.46 16.94
CA GLU A 10 -9.74 -14.26 16.15
C GLU A 10 -10.24 -12.82 16.20
N LYS A 11 -10.18 -12.20 17.40
CA LYS A 11 -10.49 -10.78 17.59
C LYS A 11 -9.63 -9.88 16.69
N LYS A 12 -8.32 -10.13 16.62
CA LYS A 12 -7.41 -9.34 15.79
C LYS A 12 -7.65 -9.52 14.30
N ILE A 13 -8.02 -10.74 13.88
CA ILE A 13 -8.39 -11.01 12.49
C ILE A 13 -9.66 -10.23 12.14
N ALA A 14 -10.68 -10.24 13.01
CA ALA A 14 -11.92 -9.50 12.80
C ALA A 14 -11.68 -7.98 12.72
N GLU A 15 -10.89 -7.42 13.65
CA GLU A 15 -10.52 -6.00 13.66
C GLU A 15 -9.80 -5.59 12.37
N ASN A 16 -8.83 -6.39 11.90
CA ASN A 16 -8.09 -6.08 10.66
C ASN A 16 -8.99 -6.14 9.42
N ASN A 17 -9.89 -7.13 9.35
CA ASN A 17 -10.84 -7.25 8.24
C ASN A 17 -11.81 -6.06 8.21
N GLU A 18 -12.30 -5.62 9.37
CA GLU A 18 -13.18 -4.45 9.47
C GLU A 18 -12.43 -3.16 9.06
N ALA A 19 -11.19 -2.99 9.54
CA ALA A 19 -10.36 -1.84 9.17
C ALA A 19 -10.10 -1.77 7.66
N GLU A 20 -9.86 -2.91 7.01
CA GLU A 20 -9.69 -3.00 5.56
C GLU A 20 -11.00 -2.71 4.81
N ILE A 21 -12.13 -3.29 5.24
CA ILE A 21 -13.45 -3.06 4.62
C ILE A 21 -13.85 -1.58 4.68
N LEU A 22 -13.53 -0.90 5.80
CA LEU A 22 -13.82 0.52 6.00
C LEU A 22 -12.75 1.44 5.38
N GLY A 23 -11.65 0.90 4.85
CA GLY A 23 -10.58 1.70 4.24
C GLY A 23 -9.85 2.62 5.23
N VAL A 24 -9.78 2.26 6.51
CA VAL A 24 -9.29 3.14 7.60
C VAL A 24 -7.90 3.69 7.30
N VAL A 25 -6.98 2.85 6.81
CA VAL A 25 -5.60 3.25 6.52
C VAL A 25 -5.52 4.15 5.27
N GLU A 26 -6.36 3.89 4.26
CA GLU A 26 -6.42 4.74 3.07
C GLU A 26 -6.96 6.13 3.44
N GLU A 27 -8.03 6.18 4.24
CA GLU A 27 -8.61 7.43 4.72
C GLU A 27 -7.60 8.22 5.58
N GLU A 28 -6.89 7.55 6.49
CA GLU A 28 -5.84 8.17 7.30
C GLU A 28 -4.72 8.76 6.41
N ALA A 29 -4.30 8.05 5.36
CA ALA A 29 -3.30 8.54 4.43
C ALA A 29 -3.80 9.79 3.67
N ARG A 30 -5.05 9.78 3.19
CA ARG A 30 -5.67 10.91 2.47
C ARG A 30 -5.86 12.15 3.35
N ASN A 31 -6.13 11.94 4.63
CA ASN A 31 -6.25 13.03 5.59
C ASN A 31 -4.88 13.55 6.07
N GLY A 32 -3.84 12.71 6.03
CA GLY A 32 -2.51 13.01 6.57
C GLY A 32 -1.48 13.51 5.55
N TYR A 33 -1.68 13.26 4.26
CA TYR A 33 -0.72 13.58 3.20
C TYR A 33 -1.38 14.34 2.05
N ALA A 34 -0.57 15.09 1.31
CA ALA A 34 -1.04 15.73 0.08
C ALA A 34 -1.39 14.66 -0.97
N GLU A 35 -2.48 14.85 -1.71
CA GLU A 35 -3.02 13.85 -2.65
C GLU A 35 -1.97 13.41 -3.69
N GLU A 36 -1.10 14.30 -4.13
CA GLU A 36 -0.02 13.98 -5.09
C GLU A 36 1.06 13.04 -4.54
N ALA A 37 1.11 12.87 -3.22
CA ALA A 37 2.03 11.95 -2.55
C ALA A 37 1.40 10.56 -2.30
N ILE A 38 0.11 10.37 -2.64
CA ILE A 38 -0.63 9.15 -2.35
C ILE A 38 -0.75 8.29 -3.61
N VAL A 39 -0.33 7.03 -3.50
CA VAL A 39 -0.48 6.02 -4.57
C VAL A 39 -1.10 4.76 -3.99
N VAL A 40 -2.33 4.47 -4.39
CA VAL A 40 -3.04 3.24 -3.99
C VAL A 40 -2.73 2.11 -4.96
N LEU A 41 -2.39 0.94 -4.42
CA LEU A 41 -1.99 -0.26 -5.16
C LEU A 41 -2.92 -1.45 -4.78
N PRO A 42 -3.81 -1.90 -5.68
CA PRO A 42 -4.68 -3.04 -5.42
C PRO A 42 -3.89 -4.35 -5.33
N SER A 43 -3.85 -4.99 -4.16
CA SER A 43 -3.01 -6.17 -3.88
C SER A 43 -3.81 -7.44 -3.61
N GLU A 44 -4.58 -7.88 -4.60
CA GLU A 44 -5.47 -9.05 -4.54
C GLU A 44 -4.80 -10.34 -5.02
N LYS A 45 -3.79 -10.22 -5.89
CA LYS A 45 -3.16 -11.35 -6.57
C LYS A 45 -1.64 -11.22 -6.58
N ALA A 46 -0.96 -12.37 -6.52
CA ALA A 46 0.50 -12.41 -6.48
C ALA A 46 1.16 -11.87 -7.77
N ASP A 47 0.49 -11.98 -8.92
CA ASP A 47 0.95 -11.45 -10.20
C ASP A 47 0.99 -9.91 -10.24
N GLN A 48 0.28 -9.22 -9.34
CA GLN A 48 0.30 -7.77 -9.23
C GLN A 48 1.61 -7.23 -8.62
N LEU A 49 2.35 -8.06 -7.87
CA LEU A 49 3.56 -7.64 -7.16
C LEU A 49 4.63 -7.06 -8.09
N GLU A 50 4.85 -7.67 -9.24
CA GLU A 50 5.82 -7.20 -10.23
C GLU A 50 5.41 -5.83 -10.77
N SER A 51 4.16 -5.68 -11.23
CA SER A 51 3.63 -4.41 -11.73
C SER A 51 3.62 -3.29 -10.67
N HIS A 52 3.37 -3.62 -9.40
CA HIS A 52 3.46 -2.67 -8.29
C HIS A 52 4.88 -2.14 -8.12
N THR A 53 5.86 -3.04 -8.19
CA THR A 53 7.27 -2.70 -8.06
C THR A 53 7.70 -1.78 -9.19
N GLU A 54 7.35 -2.12 -10.43
CA GLU A 54 7.61 -1.28 -11.61
C GLU A 54 6.97 0.11 -11.48
N ARG A 55 5.72 0.17 -11.01
CA ARG A 55 5.00 1.43 -10.81
C ARG A 55 5.68 2.33 -9.78
N VAL A 56 6.13 1.77 -8.65
CA VAL A 56 6.85 2.53 -7.62
C VAL A 56 8.19 3.04 -8.16
N VAL A 57 8.93 2.21 -8.89
CA VAL A 57 10.21 2.60 -9.51
C VAL A 57 9.99 3.74 -10.52
N ALA A 58 8.99 3.62 -11.40
CA ALA A 58 8.64 4.67 -12.36
C ALA A 58 8.27 5.99 -11.67
N TRP A 59 7.50 5.93 -10.59
CA TRP A 59 7.13 7.10 -9.80
C TRP A 59 8.34 7.79 -9.18
N ILE A 60 9.28 7.02 -8.61
CA ILE A 60 10.54 7.57 -8.06
C ILE A 60 11.37 8.26 -9.15
N HIS A 61 11.52 7.64 -10.32
CA HIS A 61 12.28 8.23 -11.42
C HIS A 61 11.66 9.55 -11.88
N GLU A 62 10.34 9.60 -12.04
CA GLU A 62 9.64 10.80 -12.47
C GLU A 62 9.71 11.91 -11.40
N TRP A 63 9.49 11.57 -10.13
CA TRP A 63 9.60 12.52 -9.01
C TRP A 63 11.01 13.14 -8.94
N ARG A 64 12.06 12.33 -9.15
CA ARG A 64 13.45 12.80 -9.20
C ARG A 64 13.69 13.72 -10.39
N ARG A 65 13.18 13.36 -11.57
CA ARG A 65 13.30 14.16 -12.80
C ARG A 65 12.67 15.54 -12.65
N GLN A 66 11.45 15.60 -12.11
CA GLN A 66 10.71 16.86 -11.89
C GLN A 66 11.42 17.82 -10.93
N ARG A 67 12.24 17.29 -10.01
CA ARG A 67 12.95 18.06 -8.98
C ARG A 67 14.42 18.28 -9.27
N GLY A 68 14.89 17.94 -10.48
CA GLY A 68 16.28 18.16 -10.87
C GLY A 68 17.28 17.21 -10.20
N PHE A 69 16.81 16.09 -9.62
CA PHE A 69 17.67 15.02 -9.07
C PHE A 69 18.09 13.99 -10.15
N GLY A 70 17.94 14.34 -11.42
CA GLY A 70 18.40 13.52 -12.55
C GLY A 70 19.93 13.42 -12.54
N ALA A 71 20.44 12.23 -12.87
CA ALA A 71 21.77 12.11 -13.46
C ALA A 71 21.73 12.67 -14.89
#